data_AF-D4ZK04-F1
#
_entry.id   AF-D4ZK04-F1
#
_cell.length_a   1.000
_cell.length_b   1.000
_cell.length_c   1.000
_cell.angle_alpha   90.00
_cell.angle_beta   90.00
_cell.angle_gamma   90.00
#
_symmetry.space_group_name_H-M   'P 1'
#
loop_
_entity.id
_entity.type
_entity.pdbx_description
1 polymer ?
#
loop_
_entity_poly.entity_id
_entity_poly.type
_entity_poly.pdbx_seq_one_letter_code
_entity_poly.pdbx_strand_id
1 'polypeptide(L)'
;MTKPLSSSGPSGHWDIFCTVIDNYGDIGVTWRLAKQLVHDFGIDVRLWVDDLKSFAHILPGLDVSLPRQEVMGVRIYHWRQPLPEQWQAGDVLIEAFACTCQYLYWNS
;
A
#
# COMPACT_ATOMS: atom_id res chain seq x y z
N MET A 1 -23.47 -30.36 10.20
CA MET A 1 -23.70 -29.77 8.86
C MET A 1 -23.31 -28.30 8.93
N THR A 2 -22.06 -27.99 8.62
CA THR A 2 -21.54 -26.61 8.57
C THR A 2 -22.03 -25.94 7.30
N LYS A 3 -22.70 -24.80 7.45
CA LYS A 3 -23.14 -23.95 6.33
C LYS A 3 -21.90 -23.45 5.59
N PRO A 4 -21.83 -23.50 4.25
CA PRO A 4 -20.74 -22.85 3.55
C PRO A 4 -20.87 -21.34 3.78
N LEU A 5 -19.79 -20.71 4.25
CA LEU A 5 -19.67 -19.26 4.24
C LEU A 5 -19.65 -18.83 2.77
N SER A 6 -20.80 -18.41 2.26
CA SER A 6 -20.89 -17.69 1.00
C SER A 6 -20.22 -16.32 1.18
N SER A 7 -18.93 -16.24 0.89
CA SER A 7 -18.18 -14.99 0.85
C SER A 7 -18.53 -14.25 -0.44
N SER A 8 -19.60 -13.47 -0.41
CA SER A 8 -19.94 -12.47 -1.41
C SER A 8 -19.83 -11.06 -0.81
N GLY A 9 -18.65 -10.72 -0.30
CA GLY A 9 -18.20 -9.34 -0.12
C GLY A 9 -17.17 -9.03 -1.20
N PRO A 10 -16.99 -7.76 -1.63
CA PRO A 10 -15.93 -7.43 -2.58
C PRO A 10 -14.60 -7.91 -1.97
N SER A 11 -13.72 -8.46 -2.80
CA SER A 11 -12.37 -8.85 -2.39
C SER A 11 -11.61 -7.59 -1.96
N GLY A 12 -11.71 -7.26 -0.68
CA GLY A 12 -11.18 -6.04 -0.10
C GLY A 12 -9.66 -6.04 -0.04
N HIS A 13 -9.04 -5.01 -0.60
CA HIS A 13 -7.62 -4.72 -0.38
C HIS A 13 -7.47 -3.57 0.62
N TRP A 14 -6.30 -3.46 1.24
CA TRP A 14 -5.92 -2.35 2.11
C TRP A 14 -4.92 -1.48 1.37
N ASP A 15 -5.16 -0.18 1.32
CA ASP A 15 -4.22 0.79 0.77
C ASP A 15 -3.44 1.44 1.92
N ILE A 16 -2.12 1.40 1.85
CA ILE A 16 -1.22 2.07 2.79
C ILE A 16 -0.45 3.13 2.00
N PHE A 17 -0.65 4.40 2.35
CA PHE A 17 0.06 5.53 1.74
C PHE A 17 1.20 5.97 2.64
N CYS A 18 2.41 5.95 2.10
CA CYS A 18 3.62 6.41 2.77
C CYS A 18 4.27 7.53 1.97
N THR A 19 4.32 8.73 2.54
CA THR A 19 5.23 9.79 2.10
C THR A 19 6.57 9.56 2.78
N VAL A 20 7.66 9.45 2.03
CA VAL A 20 9.00 9.34 2.63
C VAL A 20 9.47 10.74 3.01
N ILE A 21 9.25 11.14 4.27
CA ILE A 21 9.69 12.44 4.80
C ILE A 21 11.12 12.32 5.34
N ASP A 22 11.45 11.18 5.95
CA ASP A 22 12.74 10.91 6.57
C ASP A 22 13.39 9.70 5.92
N ASN A 23 14.66 9.80 5.54
CA ASN A 23 15.36 8.90 4.61
C ASN A 23 15.11 7.38 4.76
N TYR A 24 14.72 6.84 5.93
CA TYR A 24 14.41 5.39 6.08
C TYR A 24 13.37 5.00 7.15
N GLY A 25 12.93 5.91 8.04
CA GLY A 25 12.11 5.55 9.20
C GLY A 25 10.69 5.13 8.81
N ASP A 26 10.01 6.02 8.11
CA ASP A 26 8.58 5.91 7.79
C ASP A 26 8.29 4.74 6.85
N ILE A 27 9.10 4.65 5.79
CA ILE A 27 9.01 3.57 4.80
C ILE A 27 9.39 2.21 5.40
N GLY A 28 10.31 2.17 6.37
CA GLY A 28 10.65 0.94 7.09
C GLY A 28 9.50 0.42 7.95
N VAL A 29 8.79 1.32 8.63
CA VAL A 29 7.62 0.98 9.48
C VAL A 29 6.45 0.52 8.61
N THR A 30 6.10 1.27 7.56
CA THR A 30 4.99 0.93 6.66
C THR A 30 5.26 -0.36 5.90
N TRP A 31 6.50 -0.62 5.48
CA TRP A 31 6.89 -1.89 4.87
C TRP A 31 6.75 -3.07 5.83
N ARG A 32 7.18 -2.91 7.09
CA ARG A 32 7.04 -3.97 8.10
C ARG A 32 5.57 -4.29 8.35
N LEU A 33 4.73 -3.25 8.46
CA LEU A 33 3.28 -3.40 8.62
C LEU A 33 2.66 -4.13 7.41
N ALA A 34 2.94 -3.67 6.20
CA ALA A 34 2.39 -4.25 4.97
C ALA A 34 2.71 -5.75 4.85
N LYS A 35 3.98 -6.11 5.08
CA LYS A 35 4.39 -7.52 5.08
C LYS A 35 3.67 -8.35 6.12
N GLN A 36 3.50 -7.82 7.33
CA GLN A 36 2.86 -8.56 8.41
C GLN A 36 1.36 -8.78 8.11
N LEU A 37 0.68 -7.78 7.54
CA LEU A 37 -0.71 -7.91 7.11
C LEU A 37 -0.89 -8.98 6.02
N VAL A 38 0.02 -9.04 5.05
CA VAL A 38 0.00 -10.10 4.02
C VAL A 38 0.30 -11.46 4.64
N HIS A 39 1.39 -11.58 5.41
CA HIS A 39 1.90 -12.87 5.87
C HIS A 39 1.06 -13.48 7.01
N ASP A 40 0.73 -12.69 8.03
CA ASP A 40 0.07 -13.20 9.24
C ASP A 40 -1.46 -13.22 9.11
N PHE A 41 -2.03 -12.31 8.30
CA PHE A 41 -3.48 -12.12 8.20
C PHE A 41 -4.04 -12.42 6.80
N GLY A 42 -3.20 -12.67 5.80
CA GLY A 42 -3.65 -12.97 4.43
C GLY A 42 -4.37 -11.79 3.76
N ILE A 43 -4.16 -10.57 4.25
CA ILE A 43 -4.79 -9.36 3.72
C ILE A 43 -4.10 -8.97 2.42
N ASP A 44 -4.88 -8.62 1.40
CA ASP A 44 -4.34 -8.05 0.17
C ASP A 44 -3.92 -6.60 0.43
N VAL A 45 -2.62 -6.31 0.36
CA VAL A 45 -2.08 -4.98 0.66
C VAL A 45 -1.50 -4.32 -0.59
N ARG A 46 -1.88 -3.05 -0.78
CA ARG A 46 -1.28 -2.12 -1.72
C ARG A 46 -0.51 -1.04 -0.96
N LEU A 47 0.80 -1.04 -1.09
CA LEU A 47 1.69 -0.04 -0.49
C LEU A 47 2.03 1.02 -1.55
N TRP A 48 1.56 2.24 -1.34
CA TRP A 48 1.80 3.40 -2.18
C TRP A 48 2.95 4.22 -1.61
N VAL A 49 4.00 4.41 -2.42
CA VAL A 49 5.24 5.07 -1.99
C VAL A 49 5.61 6.14 -3.00
N ASP A 50 5.89 7.36 -2.55
CA ASP A 50 6.26 8.49 -3.41
C ASP A 50 7.71 8.42 -3.92
N ASP A 51 8.64 7.98 -3.07
CA ASP A 51 10.05 7.77 -3.43
C ASP A 51 10.50 6.31 -3.33
N LEU A 52 10.42 5.61 -4.47
CA LEU A 52 10.93 4.24 -4.59
C LEU A 52 12.46 4.14 -4.44
N LYS A 53 13.23 5.22 -4.64
CA LYS A 53 14.69 5.16 -4.49
C LYS A 53 15.07 5.01 -3.02
N SER A 54 14.45 5.80 -2.15
CA SER A 54 14.58 5.66 -0.70
C SER A 54 14.14 4.27 -0.25
N PHE A 55 13.06 3.73 -0.83
CA PHE A 55 12.60 2.39 -0.49
C PHE A 55 13.56 1.27 -0.95
N ALA A 56 14.20 1.39 -2.12
CA ALA A 56 15.15 0.40 -2.63
C ALA A 56 16.39 0.21 -1.74
N HIS A 57 16.73 1.19 -0.90
CA HIS A 57 17.78 1.03 0.10
C HIS A 57 17.38 0.09 1.25
N ILE A 58 16.09 0.01 1.60
CA ILE A 58 15.55 -0.90 2.62
C ILE A 58 15.19 -2.25 2.02
N LEU A 59 14.75 -2.27 0.76
CA LEU A 59 14.36 -3.46 0.03
C LEU A 59 15.27 -3.64 -1.21
N PRO A 60 16.49 -4.20 -1.03
CA PRO A 60 17.37 -4.53 -2.14
C PRO A 60 16.67 -5.44 -3.13
N GLY A 61 16.60 -5.04 -4.40
CA GLY A 61 15.88 -5.76 -5.45
C GLY A 61 14.54 -5.14 -5.86
N LEU A 62 14.10 -4.07 -5.19
CA LEU A 62 13.03 -3.22 -5.69
C LEU A 62 13.45 -2.54 -7.00
N ASP A 63 12.68 -2.73 -8.07
CA ASP A 63 12.92 -2.06 -9.33
C ASP A 63 12.22 -0.69 -9.33
N VAL A 64 13.00 0.37 -9.13
CA VAL A 64 12.50 1.74 -9.06
C VAL A 64 11.93 2.27 -10.38
N SER A 65 12.16 1.58 -11.50
CA SER A 65 11.62 1.95 -12.81
C SER A 65 10.17 1.48 -13.02
N LEU A 66 9.74 0.48 -12.24
CA LEU A 66 8.41 -0.09 -12.37
C LEU A 66 7.38 0.75 -11.61
N PRO A 67 6.27 1.17 -12.27
CA PRO A 67 5.20 1.90 -11.59
C PRO A 67 4.42 0.99 -10.62
N ARG A 68 4.51 -0.32 -10.81
CA ARG A 68 3.88 -1.36 -9.99
C ARG A 68 4.77 -2.59 -9.95
N GLN A 69 4.95 -3.16 -8.77
CA GLN A 69 5.59 -4.45 -8.59
C GLN A 69 5.02 -5.20 -7.39
N GLU A 70 5.34 -6.48 -7.25
CA GLU A 70 4.95 -7.27 -6.09
C GLU A 70 6.19 -7.87 -5.45
N VAL A 71 6.33 -7.67 -4.14
CA VAL A 71 7.43 -8.22 -3.35
C VAL A 71 6.87 -8.81 -2.07
N MET A 72 7.17 -10.09 -1.81
CA MET A 72 6.67 -10.83 -0.63
C MET A 72 5.13 -10.77 -0.50
N GLY A 73 4.41 -10.77 -1.62
CA GLY A 73 2.95 -10.69 -1.68
C GLY A 73 2.35 -9.30 -1.44
N VAL A 74 3.18 -8.29 -1.14
CA VAL A 74 2.75 -6.88 -1.06
C VAL A 74 2.84 -6.25 -2.44
N ARG A 75 1.75 -5.62 -2.90
CA ARG A 75 1.75 -4.86 -4.15
C ARG A 75 2.25 -3.45 -3.90
N ILE A 76 3.38 -3.10 -4.48
CA ILE A 76 4.04 -1.81 -4.31
C ILE A 76 3.71 -0.96 -5.54
N TYR A 77 3.20 0.24 -5.29
CA TYR A 77 2.83 1.22 -6.31
C TYR A 77 3.69 2.47 -6.15
N HIS A 78 4.24 2.95 -7.27
CA HIS A 78 4.87 4.27 -7.30
C HIS A 78 3.76 5.33 -7.24
N TRP A 79 3.64 5.99 -6.10
CA TRP A 79 2.69 7.06 -5.90
C TRP A 79 3.17 8.32 -6.61
N ARG A 80 2.55 8.60 -7.77
CA ARG A 80 2.69 9.86 -8.48
C ARG A 80 1.41 10.66 -8.25
N GLN A 81 1.55 11.97 -8.04
CA GLN A 81 0.41 12.87 -8.00
C GLN A 81 0.19 13.47 -9.40
N PRO A 82 -1.03 13.45 -9.94
CA PRO A 82 -2.26 12.87 -9.36
C PRO A 82 -2.28 11.34 -9.40
N LEU A 83 -3.06 10.71 -8.51
CA LEU A 83 -3.33 9.27 -8.57
C LEU A 83 -3.94 8.89 -9.94
N PRO A 84 -3.75 7.64 -10.41
CA PRO A 84 -4.40 7.17 -11.62
C PRO A 84 -5.92 7.33 -11.53
N GLU A 85 -6.59 7.80 -12.60
CA GLU A 85 -8.05 8.02 -12.62
C GLU A 85 -8.88 6.78 -12.22
N GLN A 86 -8.33 5.59 -12.45
CA GLN A 86 -8.95 4.31 -12.12
C GLN A 86 -8.63 3.80 -10.70
N TRP A 87 -7.99 4.61 -9.86
CA TRP A 87 -7.74 4.23 -8.48
C TRP A 87 -9.06 4.14 -7.71
N GLN A 88 -9.25 3.03 -7.03
CA GLN A 88 -10.36 2.79 -6.12
C GLN A 88 -9.79 2.51 -4.74
N ALA A 89 -10.25 3.27 -3.76
CA ALA A 89 -9.91 3.05 -2.36
C ALA A 89 -10.29 1.63 -1.96
N GLY A 90 -9.38 0.99 -1.22
CA GLY A 90 -9.63 -0.27 -0.55
C GLY A 90 -10.61 -0.13 0.60
N ASP A 91 -10.93 -1.26 1.23
CA ASP A 91 -11.80 -1.32 2.39
C ASP A 91 -11.22 -0.55 3.59
N VAL A 92 -9.89 -0.48 3.64
CA VAL A 92 -9.15 0.27 4.64
C VAL A 92 -8.06 1.08 3.94
N LEU A 93 -7.97 2.35 4.32
CA LEU A 93 -6.94 3.27 3.88
C LEU A 93 -6.16 3.76 5.10
N ILE A 94 -4.84 3.60 5.06
CA ILE A 94 -3.92 4.04 6.11
C ILE A 94 -3.04 5.16 5.55
N GLU A 95 -3.18 6.36 6.10
CA GLU A 95 -2.27 7.47 5.85
C GLU A 95 -1.15 7.46 6.90
N ALA A 96 0.07 7.14 6.46
CA ALA A 96 1.22 7.11 7.36
C ALA A 96 2.00 8.44 7.30
N PHE A 97 2.42 8.94 8.47
CA PHE A 97 3.37 10.05 8.65
C PHE A 97 3.03 11.35 7.93
N ALA A 98 1.92 12.00 8.33
CA ALA A 98 1.50 13.31 7.82
C ALA A 98 1.36 13.39 6.29
N CYS A 99 1.09 12.24 5.66
CA CYS A 99 0.73 12.14 4.26
C CYS A 99 -0.51 13.00 3.99
N THR A 100 -0.34 14.09 3.26
CA THR A 100 -1.46 14.91 2.77
C THR A 100 -1.93 14.30 1.45
N CYS A 101 -2.59 13.14 1.52
CA CYS A 101 -3.30 12.62 0.37
C CYS A 101 -4.53 13.53 0.15
N GLN A 102 -4.34 14.61 -0.61
CA GLN A 102 -5.35 15.66 -0.83
C GLN A 102 -6.67 15.15 -1.44
N TYR A 103 -6.75 13.86 -1.78
CA TYR A 103 -7.88 13.23 -2.45
C TYR A 103 -8.93 12.61 -1.51
N LEU A 104 -8.68 12.49 -0.20
CA LEU A 104 -9.73 12.08 0.76
C LEU A 104 -10.89 13.09 0.86
N TYR A 105 -10.73 14.31 0.35
CA TYR A 105 -11.74 15.36 0.43
C TYR A 105 -12.68 15.47 -0.79
N TRP A 106 -12.52 14.64 -1.83
CA TRP A 106 -13.34 14.77 -3.06
C TRP A 106 -14.57 13.85 -3.12
N ASN A 107 -14.69 12.89 -2.20
CA ASN A 107 -15.84 11.94 -2.16
C ASN A 107 -16.77 12.16 -0.94
N SER A 108 -16.73 13.33 -0.30
CA SER A 108 -17.67 13.72 0.78
C SER A 108 -18.78 14.63 0.27
#